data_AF-A0A661MX40-F1
#
_entry.id   AF-A0A661MX40-F1
#
_cell.length_a   1.000
_cell.length_b   1.000
_cell.length_c   1.000
_cell.angle_alpha   90.00
_cell.angle_beta   90.00
_cell.angle_gamma   90.00
#
_symmetry.space_group_name_H-M   'P 1'
#
loop_
_entity.id
_entity.type
_entity.pdbx_description
1 polymer ?
#
loop_
_entity_poly.entity_id
_entity_poly.type
_entity_poly.pdbx_seq_one_letter_code
_entity_poly.pdbx_strand_id
1 'polypeptide(L)'
;MGVRGTARKKDHTPVMRQFLRAKGQHRDAIIFFRMGDFYEMFYEDAVRAADILDIALTSRGTDPDGSKIPMAGVPHHAAAGYLAALLRHGEKVAICEQIGDPSSIRGVVPREVVRVVTPGLCLEPDALDARAENFLVAATRDGGVAALELSTGTLRACVVEIGPQWVGELVRLDPAEVLIESGASGLEALCKQSLPNAVLRIVELEGGTERLSEALTAEQAAELAAQEPAGRAAALVLDYARAHQATSQIHRATLYTAGDRLVLDDAAVRNLELVRTLDGERRGSLLDLLDDTKTPMGARALRSQLLEPLTDIERIRRRHDAVELFVLDARSRDQCRTRLGEIGDLERLAVRTAVGMATPRDLGVIRNGLASAAALRHQLSSRPGTNLDNAMASLEHADLCPDVLDLLRDALVAEPPAIDRQGGSFADG
;
A
#
# COMPACT_ATOMS: atom_id res chain seq x y z
N MET A 1 -68.73 -0.63 14.11
CA MET A 1 -67.93 -0.63 12.86
C MET A 1 -66.48 -0.38 13.23
N GLY A 2 -65.63 -1.39 13.02
CA GLY A 2 -64.26 -1.41 13.52
C GLY A 2 -63.34 -0.43 12.81
N VAL A 3 -62.52 0.25 13.60
CA VAL A 3 -61.40 1.10 13.16
C VAL A 3 -60.38 0.18 12.49
N ARG A 4 -60.19 0.35 11.17
CA ARG A 4 -59.10 -0.28 10.44
C ARG A 4 -57.78 0.24 11.01
N GLY A 5 -57.06 -0.61 11.73
CA GLY A 5 -55.68 -0.35 12.12
C GLY A 5 -54.85 -0.12 10.86
N THR A 6 -54.25 1.06 10.75
CA THR A 6 -53.20 1.33 9.77
C THR A 6 -52.02 0.42 10.12
N ALA A 7 -51.73 -0.55 9.27
CA ALA A 7 -50.52 -1.35 9.40
C ALA A 7 -49.33 -0.39 9.38
N ARG A 8 -48.63 -0.25 10.51
CA ARG A 8 -47.34 0.47 10.57
C ARG A 8 -46.45 -0.19 9.50
N LYS A 9 -46.02 0.57 8.49
CA LYS A 9 -44.94 0.13 7.60
C LYS A 9 -43.78 -0.29 8.50
N LYS A 10 -43.36 -1.55 8.39
CA LYS A 10 -42.15 -2.03 9.06
C LYS A 10 -41.00 -1.19 8.51
N ASP A 11 -40.16 -0.69 9.40
CA ASP A 11 -38.96 0.07 9.03
C ASP A 11 -37.73 -0.76 9.37
N HIS A 12 -36.61 -0.50 8.69
CA HIS A 12 -35.36 -1.18 8.98
C HIS A 12 -34.95 -0.92 10.44
N THR A 13 -34.29 -1.91 11.05
CA THR A 13 -33.71 -1.74 12.40
C THR A 13 -32.69 -0.59 12.38
N PRO A 14 -32.45 0.10 13.51
CA PRO A 14 -31.52 1.23 13.52
C PRO A 14 -30.10 0.87 13.06
N VAL A 15 -29.63 -0.34 13.38
CA VAL A 15 -28.34 -0.88 12.89
C VAL A 15 -28.37 -1.03 11.37
N MET A 16 -29.44 -1.61 10.82
CA MET A 16 -29.55 -1.82 9.38
C MET A 16 -29.67 -0.49 8.61
N ARG A 17 -30.28 0.54 9.20
CA ARG A 17 -30.26 1.89 8.61
C ARG A 17 -28.85 2.49 8.55
N GLN A 18 -28.01 2.26 9.57
CA GLN A 18 -26.60 2.68 9.52
C GLN A 18 -25.83 1.92 8.44
N PHE A 19 -26.02 0.60 8.32
CA PHE A 19 -25.43 -0.20 7.25
C PHE A 19 -25.85 0.30 5.85
N LEU A 20 -27.15 0.47 5.61
CA LEU A 20 -27.67 0.94 4.32
C LEU A 20 -27.20 2.36 4.00
N ARG A 21 -26.99 3.22 5.01
CA ARG A 21 -26.35 4.53 4.83
C ARG A 21 -24.91 4.38 4.35
N ALA A 22 -24.11 3.55 5.02
CA ALA A 22 -22.72 3.28 4.64
C ALA A 22 -22.64 2.70 3.22
N LYS A 23 -23.48 1.71 2.90
CA LYS A 23 -23.56 1.12 1.56
C LYS A 23 -24.02 2.13 0.50
N GLY A 24 -24.92 3.04 0.86
CA GLY A 24 -25.38 4.11 -0.04
C GLY A 24 -24.26 5.10 -0.41
N GLN A 25 -23.31 5.33 0.50
CA GLN A 25 -22.12 6.18 0.30
C GLN A 25 -21.00 5.43 -0.45
N HIS A 26 -20.88 4.12 -0.27
CA HIS A 26 -19.84 3.28 -0.89
C HIS A 26 -20.47 2.11 -1.65
N ARG A 27 -21.14 2.42 -2.76
CA ARG A 27 -21.98 1.44 -3.48
C ARG A 27 -21.18 0.31 -4.13
N ASP A 28 -19.96 0.61 -4.56
CA ASP A 28 -19.03 -0.28 -5.25
C ASP A 28 -18.07 -1.02 -4.30
N ALA A 29 -18.22 -0.84 -2.99
CA ALA A 29 -17.42 -1.53 -1.98
C ALA A 29 -18.25 -2.53 -1.17
N ILE A 30 -17.61 -3.64 -0.79
CA ILE A 30 -18.10 -4.54 0.26
C ILE A 30 -17.94 -3.84 1.60
N ILE A 31 -19.02 -3.74 2.38
CA ILE A 31 -18.96 -3.10 3.69
C ILE A 31 -18.59 -4.13 4.76
N PHE A 32 -17.40 -3.98 5.34
CA PHE A 32 -17.04 -4.65 6.60
C PHE A 32 -17.65 -3.87 7.76
N PHE A 33 -18.85 -4.29 8.17
CA PHE A 33 -19.63 -3.56 9.17
C PHE A 33 -19.38 -4.11 10.59
N ARG A 34 -18.72 -3.33 11.45
CA ARG A 34 -18.29 -3.77 12.78
C ARG A 34 -19.48 -4.08 13.69
N MET A 35 -19.61 -5.35 14.09
CA MET A 35 -20.66 -5.86 14.98
C MET A 35 -20.04 -6.68 16.11
N GLY A 36 -19.76 -6.04 17.25
CA GLY A 36 -19.12 -6.72 18.38
C GLY A 36 -17.71 -7.16 17.99
N ASP A 37 -17.44 -8.46 17.97
CA ASP A 37 -16.14 -9.03 17.58
C ASP A 37 -16.04 -9.50 16.13
N PHE A 38 -17.05 -9.20 15.31
CA PHE A 38 -17.08 -9.54 13.89
C PHE A 38 -17.11 -8.30 13.01
N TYR A 39 -16.67 -8.46 11.76
CA TYR A 39 -17.20 -7.67 10.65
C TYR A 39 -18.28 -8.50 9.97
N GLU A 40 -19.48 -7.93 9.91
CA GLU A 40 -20.62 -8.53 9.21
C GLU A 40 -20.85 -7.81 7.88
N MET A 41 -21.27 -8.57 6.88
CA MET A 41 -21.68 -8.11 5.55
C MET A 41 -23.13 -8.53 5.33
N PHE A 42 -23.90 -7.75 4.58
CA PHE A 42 -25.32 -8.02 4.35
C PHE A 42 -25.71 -7.93 2.88
N TYR A 43 -26.84 -8.56 2.51
CA TYR A 43 -27.40 -8.55 1.15
C TYR A 43 -26.38 -9.04 0.10
N GLU A 44 -26.20 -8.31 -0.99
CA GLU A 44 -25.30 -8.66 -2.09
C GLU A 44 -23.84 -8.76 -1.63
N ASP A 45 -23.42 -7.88 -0.70
CA ASP A 45 -22.06 -7.94 -0.12
C ASP A 45 -21.84 -9.27 0.60
N ALA A 46 -22.85 -9.76 1.34
CA ALA A 46 -22.76 -11.05 2.03
C ALA A 46 -22.64 -12.21 1.05
N VAL A 47 -23.44 -12.20 -0.01
CA VAL A 47 -23.43 -13.27 -1.03
C VAL A 47 -22.09 -13.29 -1.75
N ARG A 48 -21.61 -12.12 -2.18
CA ARG A 48 -20.33 -11.99 -2.89
C ARG A 48 -19.13 -12.35 -2.01
N ALA A 49 -19.11 -11.86 -0.77
CA ALA A 49 -18.03 -12.18 0.15
C ALA A 49 -18.04 -13.66 0.58
N ALA A 50 -19.22 -14.27 0.77
CA ALA A 50 -19.32 -15.69 1.10
C ALA A 50 -18.73 -16.58 0.01
N ASP A 51 -19.00 -16.25 -1.26
CA ASP A 51 -18.45 -16.97 -2.43
C ASP A 51 -16.93 -16.81 -2.53
N ILE A 52 -16.42 -15.57 -2.46
CA ILE A 52 -14.98 -15.29 -2.59
C ILE A 52 -14.17 -15.87 -1.41
N LEU A 53 -14.70 -15.77 -0.20
CA LEU A 53 -13.99 -16.13 1.03
C LEU A 53 -14.22 -17.57 1.48
N ASP A 54 -15.12 -18.30 0.81
CA ASP A 54 -15.58 -19.62 1.23
C ASP A 54 -16.03 -19.65 2.70
N ILE A 55 -16.90 -18.70 3.07
CA ILE A 55 -17.47 -18.59 4.42
C ILE A 55 -18.98 -18.81 4.40
N ALA A 56 -19.54 -19.17 5.57
CA ALA A 56 -20.95 -19.47 5.68
C ALA A 56 -21.85 -18.27 5.36
N LEU A 57 -22.70 -18.42 4.34
CA LEU A 57 -23.82 -17.51 4.07
C LEU A 57 -25.02 -17.90 4.93
N THR A 58 -25.44 -16.97 5.80
CA THR A 58 -26.55 -17.14 6.74
C THR A 58 -27.58 -16.02 6.54
N SER A 59 -28.51 -15.85 7.47
CA SER A 59 -29.49 -14.77 7.41
C SER A 59 -29.76 -14.15 8.77
N ARG A 60 -29.99 -12.82 8.80
CA ARG A 60 -30.28 -12.06 10.02
C ARG A 60 -31.62 -11.34 9.94
N GLY A 61 -32.62 -11.88 10.63
CA GLY A 61 -33.95 -11.26 10.69
C GLY A 61 -34.62 -11.15 9.32
N THR A 62 -35.57 -10.22 9.21
CA THR A 62 -36.26 -9.90 7.95
C THR A 62 -36.21 -8.40 7.70
N ASP A 63 -36.18 -8.02 6.44
CA ASP A 63 -36.32 -6.63 6.03
C ASP A 63 -37.80 -6.15 6.21
N PRO A 64 -38.10 -4.89 5.87
CA PRO A 64 -39.47 -4.37 5.81
C PRO A 64 -40.45 -5.15 4.94
N ASP A 65 -40.01 -5.72 3.82
CA ASP A 65 -40.86 -6.49 2.90
C ASP A 65 -41.13 -7.93 3.38
N GLY A 66 -40.36 -8.40 4.36
CA GLY A 66 -40.50 -9.71 5.00
C GLY A 66 -39.47 -10.73 4.51
N SER A 67 -38.60 -10.36 3.56
CA SER A 67 -37.51 -11.19 3.06
C SER A 67 -36.41 -11.33 4.11
N LYS A 68 -35.82 -12.53 4.19
CA LYS A 68 -34.65 -12.76 5.04
C LYS A 68 -33.46 -11.95 4.51
N ILE A 69 -32.74 -11.27 5.40
CA ILE A 69 -31.54 -10.50 5.03
C ILE A 69 -30.34 -11.45 4.99
N PRO A 70 -29.70 -11.68 3.83
CA PRO A 70 -28.46 -12.47 3.76
C PRO A 70 -27.37 -11.84 4.61
N MET A 71 -26.56 -12.68 5.28
CA MET A 71 -25.49 -12.25 6.17
C MET A 71 -24.29 -13.21 6.09
N ALA A 72 -23.10 -12.64 5.99
CA ALA A 72 -21.84 -13.36 6.16
C ALA A 72 -20.97 -12.56 7.14
N GLY A 73 -20.00 -13.18 7.80
CA GLY A 73 -19.16 -12.46 8.75
C GLY A 73 -17.83 -13.12 9.01
N VAL A 74 -16.84 -12.29 9.35
CA VAL A 74 -15.47 -12.72 9.67
C VAL A 74 -15.07 -12.16 11.04
N PRO A 75 -14.28 -12.89 11.84
CA PRO A 75 -13.80 -12.38 13.10
C PRO A 75 -12.86 -11.20 12.87
N HIS A 76 -13.09 -10.07 13.54
CA HIS A 76 -12.29 -8.86 13.32
C HIS A 76 -10.81 -9.05 13.59
N HIS A 77 -10.47 -9.81 14.64
CA HIS A 77 -9.07 -10.11 14.98
C HIS A 77 -8.35 -10.95 13.91
N ALA A 78 -9.08 -11.56 12.98
CA ALA A 78 -8.56 -12.33 11.87
C ALA A 78 -8.92 -11.70 10.50
N ALA A 79 -9.47 -10.48 10.49
CA ALA A 79 -10.02 -9.87 9.27
C ALA A 79 -8.98 -9.58 8.19
N ALA A 80 -7.70 -9.42 8.56
CA ALA A 80 -6.62 -9.07 7.65
C ALA A 80 -6.47 -10.07 6.48
N GLY A 81 -6.52 -11.38 6.78
CA GLY A 81 -6.43 -12.42 5.74
C GLY A 81 -7.65 -12.43 4.79
N TYR A 82 -8.85 -12.19 5.33
CA TYR A 82 -10.07 -12.09 4.52
C TYR A 82 -10.07 -10.83 3.66
N LEU A 83 -9.61 -9.71 4.20
CA LEU A 83 -9.41 -8.47 3.46
C LEU A 83 -8.45 -8.72 2.29
N ALA A 84 -7.29 -9.31 2.54
CA ALA A 84 -6.32 -9.65 1.49
C ALA A 84 -6.93 -10.52 0.39
N ALA A 85 -7.79 -11.49 0.74
CA ALA A 85 -8.45 -12.34 -0.23
C ALA A 85 -9.47 -11.58 -1.11
N LEU A 86 -10.27 -10.67 -0.53
CA LEU A 86 -11.18 -9.81 -1.30
C LEU A 86 -10.41 -8.88 -2.25
N LEU A 87 -9.32 -8.26 -1.78
CA LEU A 87 -8.49 -7.37 -2.59
C LEU A 87 -7.87 -8.09 -3.79
N ARG A 88 -7.39 -9.34 -3.61
CA ARG A 88 -6.89 -10.17 -4.72
C ARG A 88 -7.95 -10.49 -5.78
N HIS A 89 -9.24 -10.45 -5.41
CA HIS A 89 -10.35 -10.59 -6.36
C HIS A 89 -10.82 -9.25 -6.93
N GLY A 90 -10.11 -8.15 -6.63
CA GLY A 90 -10.36 -6.81 -7.16
C GLY A 90 -11.46 -6.02 -6.44
N GLU A 91 -11.97 -6.55 -5.32
CA GLU A 91 -12.99 -5.89 -4.52
C GLU A 91 -12.43 -4.65 -3.81
N LYS A 92 -13.29 -3.63 -3.65
CA LYS A 92 -13.08 -2.58 -2.65
C LYS A 92 -13.72 -3.00 -1.35
N VAL A 93 -13.09 -2.70 -0.22
CA VAL A 93 -13.65 -3.00 1.10
C VAL A 93 -13.71 -1.74 1.95
N ALA A 94 -14.91 -1.31 2.31
CA ALA A 94 -15.12 -0.19 3.22
C ALA A 94 -15.15 -0.70 4.67
N ILE A 95 -14.21 -0.23 5.49
CA ILE A 95 -14.11 -0.61 6.90
C ILE A 95 -14.99 0.33 7.71
N CYS A 96 -16.09 -0.20 8.26
CA CYS A 96 -17.06 0.57 9.03
C CYS A 96 -16.97 0.23 10.52
N GLU A 97 -16.40 1.14 11.31
CA GLU A 97 -16.09 0.95 12.72
C GLU A 97 -17.16 1.50 13.66
N GLN A 98 -17.15 1.01 14.91
CA GLN A 98 -17.93 1.59 15.99
C GLN A 98 -17.24 2.85 16.51
N ILE A 99 -17.97 3.97 16.57
CA ILE A 99 -17.45 5.25 17.02
C ILE A 99 -17.84 5.47 18.48
N GLY A 100 -16.83 5.74 19.31
CA GLY A 100 -16.98 5.90 20.76
C GLY A 100 -17.06 4.58 21.53
N ASP A 101 -17.00 4.66 22.86
CA ASP A 101 -17.05 3.48 23.73
C ASP A 101 -18.49 2.91 23.79
N PRO A 102 -18.73 1.66 23.34
CA PRO A 102 -20.04 1.02 23.40
C PRO A 102 -20.66 0.99 24.79
N SER A 103 -19.84 0.93 25.86
CA SER A 103 -20.30 0.88 27.24
C SER A 103 -20.89 2.22 27.72
N SER A 104 -20.47 3.32 27.09
CA SER A 104 -20.86 4.69 27.43
C SER A 104 -22.10 5.20 26.69
N ILE A 105 -22.51 4.50 25.62
CA ILE A 105 -23.56 4.97 24.69
C ILE A 105 -24.88 4.22 24.95
N ARG A 106 -25.96 4.97 25.23
CA ARG A 106 -27.32 4.39 25.25
C ARG A 106 -27.85 4.21 23.83
N GLY A 107 -28.33 3.00 23.52
CA GLY A 107 -28.95 2.69 22.23
C GLY A 107 -27.96 2.07 21.24
N VAL A 108 -28.12 2.37 19.94
CA VAL A 108 -27.26 1.81 18.90
C VAL A 108 -26.03 2.69 18.73
N VAL A 109 -24.86 2.11 19.04
CA VAL A 109 -23.55 2.74 18.83
C VAL A 109 -23.43 3.27 17.40
N PRO A 110 -23.05 4.54 17.18
CA PRO A 110 -22.80 5.08 15.85
C PRO A 110 -21.69 4.32 15.14
N ARG A 111 -21.82 4.22 13.82
CA ARG A 111 -20.80 3.61 12.96
C ARG A 111 -20.52 4.46 11.76
N GLU A 112 -19.25 4.52 11.40
CA GLU A 112 -18.75 5.33 10.30
C GLU A 112 -17.71 4.53 9.51
N VAL A 113 -17.71 4.74 8.19
CA VAL A 113 -16.64 4.20 7.34
C VAL A 113 -15.40 5.02 7.64
N VAL A 114 -14.38 4.38 8.20
CA VAL A 114 -13.13 5.05 8.59
C VAL A 114 -12.11 5.05 7.46
N ARG A 115 -12.20 4.08 6.54
CA ARG A 115 -11.42 4.01 5.30
C ARG A 115 -12.03 3.03 4.31
N VAL A 116 -11.62 3.15 3.05
CA VAL A 116 -11.90 2.19 1.98
C VAL A 116 -10.57 1.64 1.49
N VAL A 117 -10.39 0.34 1.59
CA VAL A 117 -9.20 -0.35 1.11
C VAL A 117 -9.45 -0.84 -0.31
N THR A 118 -8.49 -0.62 -1.20
CA THR A 118 -8.54 -1.06 -2.60
C THR A 118 -7.26 -1.84 -2.93
N PRO A 119 -7.24 -2.60 -4.05
CA PRO A 119 -6.06 -3.38 -4.43
C PRO A 119 -4.76 -2.56 -4.50
N GLY A 120 -4.82 -1.30 -4.97
CA GLY A 120 -3.69 -0.38 -5.01
C GLY A 120 -3.52 0.51 -3.76
N LEU A 121 -4.48 0.53 -2.83
CA LEU A 121 -4.47 1.39 -1.63
C LEU A 121 -4.60 0.57 -0.35
N CYS A 122 -3.56 -0.21 -0.05
CA CYS A 122 -3.50 -1.08 1.11
C CYS A 122 -2.32 -0.73 2.03
N LEU A 123 -2.55 -0.84 3.33
CA LEU A 123 -1.54 -0.62 4.39
C LEU A 123 -1.39 -1.82 5.32
N GLU A 124 -2.26 -2.82 5.17
CA GLU A 124 -2.29 -4.04 5.94
C GLU A 124 -1.15 -4.97 5.51
N PRO A 125 -0.20 -5.33 6.41
CA PRO A 125 0.93 -6.18 6.05
C PRO A 125 0.53 -7.52 5.43
N ASP A 126 -0.56 -8.14 5.90
CA ASP A 126 -1.03 -9.44 5.41
C ASP A 126 -1.63 -9.39 3.98
N ALA A 127 -1.95 -8.19 3.51
CA ALA A 127 -2.47 -7.94 2.17
C ALA A 127 -1.38 -7.44 1.20
N LEU A 128 -0.17 -7.20 1.68
CA LEU A 128 0.96 -6.73 0.88
C LEU A 128 2.03 -7.82 0.76
N ASP A 129 2.60 -7.98 -0.43
CA ASP A 129 3.89 -8.67 -0.53
C ASP A 129 4.96 -7.76 0.09
N ALA A 130 5.62 -8.23 1.15
CA ALA A 130 6.71 -7.49 1.80
C ALA A 130 7.84 -7.13 0.82
N ARG A 131 8.08 -7.98 -0.20
CA ARG A 131 9.23 -7.90 -1.10
C ARG A 131 8.93 -7.26 -2.45
N ALA A 132 7.71 -6.77 -2.67
CA ALA A 132 7.30 -6.08 -3.89
C ALA A 132 6.51 -4.81 -3.59
N GLU A 133 6.55 -3.87 -4.52
CA GLU A 133 5.67 -2.70 -4.52
C GLU A 133 4.22 -3.08 -4.86
N ASN A 134 3.27 -2.30 -4.36
CA ASN A 134 1.83 -2.42 -4.55
C ASN A 134 1.28 -1.12 -5.14
N PHE A 135 1.62 -0.88 -6.41
CA PHE A 135 1.31 0.41 -7.05
C PHE A 135 -0.18 0.56 -7.37
N LEU A 136 -0.71 1.75 -7.03
CA LEU A 136 -1.83 2.37 -7.72
C LEU A 136 -1.28 3.25 -8.83
N VAL A 137 -1.71 3.04 -10.07
CA VAL A 137 -1.25 3.82 -11.22
C VAL A 137 -2.41 4.61 -11.84
N ALA A 138 -2.21 5.90 -12.13
CA ALA A 138 -3.10 6.65 -13.00
C ALA A 138 -2.50 6.78 -14.40
N ALA A 139 -3.38 6.70 -15.40
CA ALA A 139 -3.06 6.86 -16.80
C ALA A 139 -4.04 7.85 -17.46
N THR A 140 -3.51 8.94 -18.02
CA THR A 140 -4.30 9.98 -18.71
C THR A 140 -4.35 9.74 -20.22
N ARG A 141 -5.37 10.31 -20.87
CA ARG A 141 -5.67 10.14 -22.30
C ARG A 141 -4.58 10.61 -23.28
N ASP A 142 -3.61 11.37 -22.79
CA ASP A 142 -2.53 12.04 -23.52
C ASP A 142 -1.14 11.57 -23.07
N GLY A 143 -1.05 10.49 -22.29
CA GLY A 143 0.22 9.82 -21.99
C GLY A 143 0.85 10.17 -20.64
N GLY A 144 0.10 10.79 -19.73
CA GLY A 144 0.53 11.02 -18.34
C GLY A 144 0.41 9.74 -17.54
N VAL A 145 1.47 9.38 -16.82
CA VAL A 145 1.50 8.20 -15.95
C VAL A 145 1.98 8.63 -14.57
N ALA A 146 1.26 8.24 -13.52
CA ALA A 146 1.70 8.42 -12.15
C ALA A 146 1.48 7.14 -11.34
N ALA A 147 2.51 6.72 -10.60
CA ALA A 147 2.49 5.53 -9.77
C ALA A 147 2.67 5.92 -8.31
N LEU A 148 1.66 5.63 -7.50
CA LEU A 148 1.64 5.78 -6.06
C LEU A 148 1.89 4.43 -5.40
N GLU A 149 2.92 4.33 -4.57
CA GLU A 149 3.08 3.27 -3.58
C GLU A 149 2.67 3.83 -2.23
N LEU A 150 1.42 3.57 -1.83
CA LEU A 150 0.84 4.11 -0.61
C LEU A 150 1.59 3.63 0.63
N SER A 151 2.00 2.35 0.65
CA SER A 151 2.61 1.74 1.83
C SER A 151 3.98 2.30 2.15
N THR A 152 4.65 2.91 1.17
CA THR A 152 5.91 3.63 1.39
C THR A 152 5.74 5.15 1.35
N GLY A 153 4.62 5.66 0.83
CA GLY A 153 4.39 7.11 0.72
C GLY A 153 5.22 7.74 -0.40
N THR A 154 5.49 6.97 -1.46
CA THR A 154 6.24 7.43 -2.63
C THR A 154 5.35 7.57 -3.85
N LEU A 155 5.55 8.66 -4.58
CA LEU A 155 4.87 8.97 -5.82
C LEU A 155 5.91 9.22 -6.91
N ARG A 156 5.70 8.63 -8.08
CA ARG A 156 6.51 8.95 -9.27
C ARG A 156 5.61 9.21 -10.46
N ALA A 157 5.97 10.20 -11.28
CA ALA A 157 5.21 10.53 -12.47
C ALA A 157 6.12 10.77 -13.67
N CYS A 158 5.60 10.49 -14.87
CA CYS A 158 6.29 10.72 -16.13
C CYS A 158 5.30 10.98 -17.26
N VAL A 159 5.83 11.45 -18.38
CA VAL A 159 5.10 11.55 -19.65
C VAL A 159 5.65 10.47 -20.57
N VAL A 160 4.76 9.67 -21.15
CA VAL A 160 5.11 8.61 -22.11
C VAL A 160 4.15 8.63 -23.27
N GLU A 161 4.68 8.60 -24.49
CA GLU A 161 3.86 8.51 -25.69
C GLU A 161 3.04 7.22 -25.70
N ILE A 162 1.72 7.35 -25.91
CA ILE A 162 0.79 6.22 -25.94
C ILE A 162 1.19 5.27 -27.08
N GLY A 163 1.54 4.05 -26.73
CA GLY A 163 2.04 3.04 -27.66
C GLY A 163 2.84 1.97 -26.92
N PRO A 164 3.76 1.27 -27.60
CA PRO A 164 4.55 0.20 -26.99
C PRO A 164 5.37 0.64 -25.77
N GLN A 165 5.91 1.87 -25.77
CA GLN A 165 6.68 2.39 -24.63
C GLN A 165 5.79 2.62 -23.41
N TRP A 166 4.58 3.14 -23.61
CA TRP A 166 3.60 3.31 -22.54
C TRP A 166 3.16 1.96 -21.94
N VAL A 167 2.97 0.94 -22.78
CA VAL A 167 2.66 -0.42 -22.30
C VAL A 167 3.82 -0.98 -21.49
N GLY A 168 5.04 -0.89 -22.02
CA GLY A 168 6.25 -1.32 -21.32
C GLY A 168 6.40 -0.62 -19.97
N GLU A 169 6.08 0.68 -19.91
CA GLU A 169 6.08 1.44 -18.66
C GLU A 169 5.07 0.88 -17.65
N LEU A 170 3.81 0.65 -18.03
CA LEU A 170 2.82 0.10 -17.10
C LEU A 170 3.15 -1.33 -16.65
N VAL A 171 3.64 -2.18 -17.56
CA VAL A 171 4.06 -3.55 -17.23
C VAL A 171 5.22 -3.53 -16.24
N ARG A 172 6.20 -2.64 -16.47
CA ARG A 172 7.34 -2.43 -15.58
C ARG A 172 6.92 -1.98 -14.18
N LEU A 173 5.87 -1.14 -14.11
CA LEU A 173 5.28 -0.73 -12.83
C LEU A 173 4.58 -1.90 -12.13
N ASP A 174 4.05 -2.90 -12.85
CA ASP A 174 3.32 -4.06 -12.29
C ASP A 174 2.22 -3.63 -11.30
N PRO A 175 1.26 -2.78 -11.71
CA PRO A 175 0.28 -2.19 -10.81
C PRO A 175 -0.73 -3.22 -10.30
N ALA A 176 -1.10 -3.09 -9.03
CA ALA A 176 -2.25 -3.81 -8.46
C ALA A 176 -3.57 -3.19 -8.96
N GLU A 177 -3.58 -1.88 -9.20
CA GLU A 177 -4.76 -1.13 -9.61
C GLU A 177 -4.39 0.00 -10.58
N VAL A 178 -5.18 0.18 -11.63
CA VAL A 178 -4.99 1.24 -12.63
C VAL A 178 -6.25 2.10 -12.74
N LEU A 179 -6.07 3.39 -12.52
CA LEU A 179 -7.04 4.44 -12.77
C LEU A 179 -6.89 4.96 -14.19
N ILE A 180 -7.92 4.78 -14.99
CA ILE A 180 -7.97 5.19 -16.39
C ILE A 180 -8.89 6.40 -16.49
N GLU A 181 -8.35 7.49 -17.03
CA GLU A 181 -9.13 8.71 -17.24
C GLU A 181 -10.35 8.44 -18.14
N SER A 182 -11.53 8.90 -17.71
CA SER A 182 -12.79 8.76 -18.44
C SER A 182 -12.69 9.32 -19.87
N GLY A 183 -13.24 8.57 -20.83
CA GLY A 183 -13.15 8.88 -22.26
C GLY A 183 -11.91 8.30 -22.97
N ALA A 184 -11.03 7.58 -22.27
CA ALA A 184 -9.85 6.93 -22.85
C ALA A 184 -10.07 5.43 -23.15
N SER A 185 -11.11 5.09 -23.93
CA SER A 185 -11.46 3.67 -24.22
C SER A 185 -10.34 2.86 -24.88
N GLY A 186 -9.48 3.51 -25.68
CA GLY A 186 -8.29 2.88 -26.26
C GLY A 186 -7.28 2.43 -25.19
N LEU A 187 -7.09 3.24 -24.13
CA LEU A 187 -6.22 2.89 -23.01
C LEU A 187 -6.79 1.75 -22.18
N GLU A 188 -8.10 1.74 -21.98
CA GLU A 188 -8.77 0.64 -21.27
C GLU A 188 -8.53 -0.71 -21.93
N ALA A 189 -8.73 -0.79 -23.26
CA ALA A 189 -8.48 -2.02 -24.01
C ALA A 189 -7.00 -2.45 -23.94
N LEU A 190 -6.08 -1.49 -24.03
CA LEU A 190 -4.64 -1.74 -23.97
C LEU A 190 -4.20 -2.25 -22.59
N CYS A 191 -4.71 -1.65 -21.51
CA CYS A 191 -4.50 -2.13 -20.15
C CYS A 191 -5.06 -3.54 -19.94
N LYS A 192 -6.29 -3.82 -20.40
CA LYS A 192 -6.90 -5.17 -20.28
C LYS A 192 -6.05 -6.25 -20.93
N GLN A 193 -5.44 -5.92 -22.06
CA GLN A 193 -4.59 -6.85 -22.80
C GLN A 193 -3.23 -7.06 -22.11
N SER A 194 -2.63 -6.00 -21.58
CA SER A 194 -1.22 -6.00 -21.15
C SER A 194 -1.05 -6.21 -19.64
N LEU A 195 -2.09 -5.97 -18.84
CA LEU A 195 -2.07 -6.01 -17.38
C LEU A 195 -3.20 -6.93 -16.86
N PRO A 196 -3.16 -8.24 -17.16
CA PRO A 196 -4.27 -9.15 -16.87
C PRO A 196 -4.58 -9.30 -15.37
N ASN A 197 -3.62 -8.98 -14.50
CA ASN A 197 -3.76 -9.06 -13.04
C ASN A 197 -4.13 -7.72 -12.39
N ALA A 198 -4.08 -6.61 -13.14
CA ALA A 198 -4.35 -5.29 -12.59
C ALA A 198 -5.86 -5.00 -12.60
N VAL A 199 -6.34 -4.40 -11.52
CA VAL A 199 -7.74 -3.98 -11.42
C VAL A 199 -7.91 -2.63 -12.09
N LEU A 200 -8.70 -2.58 -13.17
CA LEU A 200 -8.89 -1.36 -13.95
C LEU A 200 -10.13 -0.61 -13.46
N ARG A 201 -10.00 0.71 -13.30
CA ARG A 201 -11.10 1.60 -12.91
C ARG A 201 -11.15 2.82 -13.81
N ILE A 202 -12.32 3.06 -14.40
CA ILE A 202 -12.56 4.29 -15.16
C ILE A 202 -12.96 5.37 -14.16
N VAL A 203 -12.23 6.49 -14.16
CA VAL A 203 -12.44 7.59 -13.22
C VAL A 203 -12.54 8.92 -13.95
N GLU A 204 -13.43 9.78 -13.48
CA GLU A 204 -13.50 11.16 -13.95
C GLU A 204 -12.45 12.00 -13.24
N LEU A 205 -11.82 12.90 -14.00
CA LEU A 205 -10.88 13.85 -13.46
C LEU A 205 -11.66 15.06 -12.95
N GLU A 206 -11.87 15.14 -11.63
CA GLU A 206 -12.67 16.20 -11.02
C GLU A 206 -11.89 17.52 -10.78
N GLY A 207 -10.56 17.49 -10.84
CA GLY A 207 -9.69 18.65 -10.64
C GLY A 207 -8.38 18.54 -11.40
N GLY A 208 -7.54 19.56 -11.28
CA GLY A 208 -6.24 19.65 -11.95
C GLY A 208 -5.06 19.59 -10.99
N THR A 209 -3.93 20.09 -11.46
CA THR A 209 -2.66 20.11 -10.72
C THR A 209 -2.68 20.99 -9.47
N GLU A 210 -3.67 21.86 -9.30
CA GLU A 210 -3.87 22.64 -8.09
C GLU A 210 -4.04 21.78 -6.83
N ARG A 211 -4.63 20.58 -6.98
CA ARG A 211 -4.87 19.63 -5.87
C ARG A 211 -3.60 18.96 -5.35
N LEU A 212 -2.49 19.03 -6.10
CA LEU A 212 -1.18 18.53 -5.67
C LEU A 212 -0.72 19.21 -4.37
N SER A 213 -1.05 20.50 -4.21
CA SER A 213 -0.66 21.30 -3.03
C SER A 213 -1.31 20.85 -1.73
N GLU A 214 -2.42 20.09 -1.81
CA GLU A 214 -3.10 19.54 -0.63
C GLU A 214 -2.43 18.26 -0.09
N ALA A 215 -1.56 17.60 -0.86
CA ALA A 215 -0.90 16.34 -0.46
C ALA A 215 0.62 16.41 -0.46
N LEU A 216 1.23 17.37 -1.15
CA LEU A 216 2.67 17.46 -1.39
C LEU A 216 3.26 18.75 -0.82
N THR A 217 4.57 18.80 -0.69
CA THR A 217 5.25 20.07 -0.41
C THR A 217 5.08 21.04 -1.57
N ALA A 218 5.20 22.35 -1.31
CA ALA A 218 5.05 23.36 -2.36
C ALA A 218 6.04 23.16 -3.53
N GLU A 219 7.26 22.71 -3.23
CA GLU A 219 8.28 22.38 -4.23
C GLU A 219 7.87 21.20 -5.10
N GLN A 220 7.50 20.08 -4.47
CA GLN A 220 7.05 18.86 -5.17
C GLN A 220 5.80 19.10 -6.03
N ALA A 221 4.83 19.85 -5.48
CA ALA A 221 3.61 20.20 -6.19
C ALA A 221 3.92 21.07 -7.41
N ALA A 222 4.79 22.08 -7.28
CA ALA A 222 5.17 22.96 -8.38
C ALA A 222 5.93 22.21 -9.48
N GLU A 223 6.85 21.31 -9.11
CA GLU A 223 7.63 20.51 -10.07
C GLU A 223 6.72 19.62 -10.91
N LEU A 224 5.82 18.87 -10.25
CA LEU A 224 4.85 18.01 -10.94
C LEU A 224 3.84 18.81 -11.77
N ALA A 225 3.32 19.91 -11.24
CA ALA A 225 2.37 20.76 -11.95
C ALA A 225 2.97 21.39 -13.23
N ALA A 226 4.29 21.55 -13.28
CA ALA A 226 5.00 22.07 -14.44
C ALA A 226 5.16 21.04 -15.58
N GLN A 227 4.94 19.74 -15.32
CA GLN A 227 5.08 18.68 -16.31
C GLN A 227 3.73 18.03 -16.63
N GLU A 228 2.96 18.64 -17.52
CA GLU A 228 1.75 18.02 -18.07
C GLU A 228 2.10 17.03 -19.20
N PRO A 229 1.38 15.90 -19.33
CA PRO A 229 0.25 15.45 -18.50
C PRO A 229 0.60 14.66 -17.21
N ALA A 230 1.88 14.58 -16.83
CA ALA A 230 2.30 13.83 -15.63
C ALA A 230 1.73 14.41 -14.33
N GLY A 231 1.67 15.73 -14.20
CA GLY A 231 1.06 16.44 -13.07
C GLY A 231 -0.40 16.08 -12.89
N ARG A 232 -1.18 16.04 -13.98
CA ARG A 232 -2.58 15.59 -13.95
C ARG A 232 -2.76 14.13 -13.56
N ALA A 233 -1.89 13.23 -14.04
CA ALA A 233 -1.89 11.84 -13.59
C ALA A 233 -1.60 11.74 -12.08
N ALA A 234 -0.65 12.53 -11.58
CA ALA A 234 -0.32 12.61 -10.15
C ALA A 234 -1.49 13.12 -9.31
N ALA A 235 -2.20 14.15 -9.78
CA ALA A 235 -3.40 14.64 -9.12
C ALA A 235 -4.48 13.56 -9.04
N LEU A 236 -4.68 12.80 -10.12
CA LEU A 236 -5.68 11.73 -10.18
C LEU A 236 -5.43 10.61 -9.16
N VAL A 237 -4.18 10.11 -9.04
CA VAL A 237 -3.88 9.09 -8.01
C VAL A 237 -4.04 9.63 -6.59
N LEU A 238 -3.66 10.89 -6.36
CA LEU A 238 -3.72 11.50 -5.02
C LEU A 238 -5.16 11.80 -4.59
N ASP A 239 -6.01 12.25 -5.50
CA ASP A 239 -7.43 12.47 -5.23
C ASP A 239 -8.13 11.15 -4.92
N TYR A 240 -7.85 10.11 -5.72
CA TYR A 240 -8.38 8.78 -5.47
C TYR A 240 -7.89 8.23 -4.13
N ALA A 241 -6.60 8.39 -3.81
CA ALA A 241 -6.03 8.02 -2.52
C ALA A 241 -6.71 8.76 -1.37
N ARG A 242 -6.89 10.08 -1.45
CA ARG A 242 -7.54 10.89 -0.41
C ARG A 242 -9.00 10.50 -0.20
N ALA A 243 -9.73 10.19 -1.27
CA ALA A 243 -11.12 9.76 -1.20
C ALA A 243 -11.32 8.40 -0.49
N HIS A 244 -10.29 7.54 -0.48
CA HIS A 244 -10.35 6.20 0.09
C HIS A 244 -9.56 6.06 1.41
N GLN A 245 -8.47 6.81 1.56
CA GLN A 245 -7.49 6.78 2.65
C GLN A 245 -7.11 8.21 3.08
N ALA A 246 -8.03 8.92 3.72
CA ALA A 246 -7.91 10.36 4.01
C ALA A 246 -6.64 10.79 4.78
N THR A 247 -5.99 9.88 5.51
CA THR A 247 -4.77 10.14 6.29
C THR A 247 -3.47 9.79 5.55
N SER A 248 -3.50 9.47 4.26
CA SER A 248 -2.30 9.13 3.49
C SER A 248 -1.25 10.25 3.49
N GLN A 249 0.00 9.93 3.80
CA GLN A 249 1.12 10.87 3.70
C GLN A 249 2.04 10.49 2.55
N ILE A 250 2.34 11.48 1.69
CA ILE A 250 3.33 11.36 0.64
C ILE A 250 4.55 12.13 1.08
N HIS A 251 5.66 11.43 1.29
CA HIS A 251 6.90 12.05 1.75
C HIS A 251 7.84 12.34 0.57
N ARG A 252 7.67 11.62 -0.55
CA ARG A 252 8.48 11.82 -1.75
C ARG A 252 7.64 11.71 -3.01
N ALA A 253 7.61 12.79 -3.79
CA ALA A 253 7.07 12.81 -5.13
C ALA A 253 8.16 13.23 -6.12
N THR A 254 8.32 12.47 -7.21
CA THR A 254 9.42 12.69 -8.18
C THR A 254 8.94 12.55 -9.62
N LEU A 255 9.44 13.43 -10.49
CA LEU A 255 9.39 13.22 -11.93
C LEU A 255 10.52 12.31 -12.38
N TYR A 256 10.25 11.51 -13.41
CA TYR A 256 11.30 10.75 -14.10
C TYR A 256 11.02 10.74 -15.60
N THR A 257 12.09 10.56 -16.38
CA THR A 257 11.98 10.40 -17.83
C THR A 257 11.84 8.92 -18.15
N ALA A 258 10.76 8.54 -18.80
CA ALA A 258 10.66 7.21 -19.40
C ALA A 258 11.74 7.08 -20.48
N GLY A 259 12.63 6.09 -20.34
CA GLY A 259 13.77 5.88 -21.25
C GLY A 259 15.15 6.28 -20.72
N ASP A 260 15.26 6.92 -19.54
CA ASP A 260 16.55 7.13 -18.85
C ASP A 260 17.16 5.82 -18.29
N ARG A 261 16.44 4.73 -18.46
CA ARG A 261 16.81 3.36 -18.11
C ARG A 261 16.80 2.53 -19.38
N LEU A 262 17.43 1.36 -19.33
CA LEU A 262 17.25 0.38 -20.40
C LEU A 262 15.75 0.05 -20.50
N VAL A 263 15.16 0.32 -21.66
CA VAL A 263 13.76 -0.02 -21.92
C VAL A 263 13.66 -1.54 -22.05
N LEU A 264 12.94 -2.15 -21.11
CA LEU A 264 12.56 -3.55 -21.15
C LEU A 264 11.08 -3.61 -21.52
N ASP A 265 10.76 -4.21 -22.66
CA ASP A 265 9.37 -4.46 -23.03
C ASP A 265 8.79 -5.65 -22.26
N ASP A 266 7.47 -5.78 -22.27
CA ASP A 266 6.76 -6.87 -21.61
C ASP A 266 7.28 -8.25 -22.05
N ALA A 267 7.54 -8.40 -23.34
CA ALA A 267 8.08 -9.63 -23.91
C ALA A 267 9.44 -9.98 -23.31
N ALA A 268 10.36 -9.02 -23.17
CA ALA A 268 11.67 -9.25 -22.57
C ALA A 268 11.55 -9.57 -21.07
N VAL A 269 10.76 -8.81 -20.31
CA VAL A 269 10.57 -9.06 -18.86
C VAL A 269 10.03 -10.47 -18.63
N ARG A 270 9.05 -10.88 -19.44
CA ARG A 270 8.40 -12.20 -19.34
C ARG A 270 9.28 -13.34 -19.85
N ASN A 271 9.89 -13.22 -21.03
CA ASN A 271 10.68 -14.29 -21.65
C ASN A 271 12.03 -14.50 -20.96
N LEU A 272 12.59 -13.46 -20.33
CA LEU A 272 13.78 -13.58 -19.49
C LEU A 272 13.44 -13.98 -18.05
N GLU A 273 12.15 -14.14 -17.75
CA GLU A 273 11.62 -14.51 -16.43
C GLU A 273 12.25 -13.67 -15.31
N LEU A 274 12.33 -12.35 -15.51
CA LEU A 274 13.12 -11.46 -14.64
C LEU A 274 12.59 -11.48 -13.20
N VAL A 275 11.28 -11.38 -13.03
CA VAL A 275 10.62 -11.30 -11.72
C VAL A 275 9.68 -12.48 -11.44
N ARG A 276 9.17 -13.11 -12.50
CA ARG A 276 8.25 -14.25 -12.47
C ARG A 276 8.56 -15.17 -13.65
N THR A 277 8.30 -16.45 -13.49
CA THR A 277 8.35 -17.44 -14.56
C THR A 277 7.20 -17.25 -15.53
N LEU A 278 7.22 -17.97 -16.66
CA LEU A 278 6.12 -18.00 -17.64
C LEU A 278 4.79 -18.47 -17.03
N ASP A 279 4.87 -19.29 -15.97
CA ASP A 279 3.73 -19.77 -15.19
C ASP A 279 3.25 -18.76 -14.13
N GLY A 280 3.91 -17.59 -14.01
CA GLY A 280 3.55 -16.51 -13.10
C GLY A 280 4.14 -16.62 -11.69
N GLU A 281 4.92 -17.68 -11.44
CA GLU A 281 5.53 -17.94 -10.15
C GLU A 281 6.79 -17.10 -9.95
N ARG A 282 7.01 -16.56 -8.75
CA ARG A 282 8.29 -15.92 -8.44
C ARG A 282 9.42 -16.95 -8.42
N ARG A 283 9.16 -18.13 -7.86
CA ARG A 283 10.14 -19.19 -7.69
C ARG A 283 10.67 -19.67 -9.04
N GLY A 284 11.99 -19.69 -9.20
CA GLY A 284 12.65 -20.03 -10.46
C GLY A 284 12.92 -18.86 -11.39
N SER A 285 12.45 -17.64 -11.06
CA SER A 285 12.83 -16.42 -11.79
C SER A 285 14.28 -15.99 -11.52
N LEU A 286 14.78 -15.04 -12.32
CA LEU A 286 16.08 -14.42 -12.07
C LEU A 286 16.09 -13.67 -10.72
N LEU A 287 15.00 -12.99 -10.35
CA LEU A 287 14.88 -12.30 -9.07
C LEU A 287 14.95 -13.30 -7.89
N ASP A 288 14.34 -14.48 -8.01
CA ASP A 288 14.43 -15.54 -7.00
C ASP A 288 15.86 -16.04 -6.81
N LEU A 289 16.62 -16.16 -7.91
CA LEU A 289 18.03 -16.54 -7.87
C LEU A 289 18.91 -15.47 -7.20
N LEU A 290 18.64 -14.18 -7.46
CA LEU A 290 19.49 -13.07 -7.00
C LEU A 290 19.10 -12.51 -5.62
N ASP A 291 17.84 -12.62 -5.20
CA ASP A 291 17.35 -11.99 -3.98
C ASP A 291 17.78 -12.72 -2.69
N ASP A 292 19.00 -12.40 -2.24
CA ASP A 292 19.51 -12.74 -0.90
C ASP A 292 19.54 -11.50 0.02
N THR A 293 18.64 -10.54 -0.21
CA THR A 293 18.50 -9.33 0.61
C THR A 293 18.00 -9.66 2.01
N LYS A 294 18.29 -8.77 2.97
CA LYS A 294 17.98 -8.97 4.40
C LYS A 294 16.87 -8.08 4.95
N THR A 295 16.38 -7.15 4.14
CA THR A 295 15.24 -6.30 4.49
C THR A 295 14.20 -6.34 3.36
N PRO A 296 12.90 -6.23 3.68
CA PRO A 296 11.85 -6.11 2.67
C PRO A 296 12.06 -4.93 1.72
N MET A 297 12.45 -3.76 2.25
CA MET A 297 12.81 -2.57 1.44
C MET A 297 14.02 -2.80 0.52
N GLY A 298 14.99 -3.63 0.95
CA GLY A 298 16.11 -4.05 0.11
C GLY A 298 15.67 -4.97 -1.04
N ALA A 299 14.72 -5.88 -0.79
CA ALA A 299 14.14 -6.74 -1.81
C ALA A 299 13.39 -5.94 -2.89
N ARG A 300 12.57 -4.95 -2.47
CA ARG A 300 11.89 -4.00 -3.38
C ARG A 300 12.91 -3.21 -4.21
N ALA A 301 13.94 -2.67 -3.57
CA ALA A 301 15.01 -1.96 -4.27
C ALA A 301 15.72 -2.85 -5.30
N LEU A 302 16.02 -4.12 -5.00
CA LEU A 302 16.61 -5.06 -5.95
C LEU A 302 15.67 -5.34 -7.14
N ARG A 303 14.39 -5.59 -6.86
CA ARG A 303 13.35 -5.79 -7.89
C ARG A 303 13.29 -4.59 -8.83
N SER A 304 13.18 -3.37 -8.28
CA SER A 304 13.18 -2.13 -9.07
C SER A 304 14.45 -1.99 -9.90
N GLN A 305 15.63 -2.27 -9.35
CA GLN A 305 16.90 -2.21 -10.09
C GLN A 305 16.99 -3.20 -11.25
N LEU A 306 16.38 -4.38 -11.11
CA LEU A 306 16.33 -5.39 -12.17
C LEU A 306 15.41 -4.96 -13.32
N LEU A 307 14.30 -4.30 -12.99
CA LEU A 307 13.32 -3.77 -13.95
C LEU A 307 13.72 -2.40 -14.52
N GLU A 308 14.68 -1.72 -13.91
CA GLU A 308 15.17 -0.40 -14.33
C GLU A 308 16.72 -0.39 -14.45
N PRO A 309 17.30 -1.16 -15.38
CA PRO A 309 18.76 -1.18 -15.53
C PRO A 309 19.29 0.21 -15.89
N LEU A 310 20.39 0.58 -15.25
CA LEU A 310 21.06 1.85 -15.49
C LEU A 310 21.70 1.88 -16.89
N THR A 311 21.69 3.05 -17.52
CA THR A 311 22.44 3.34 -18.76
C THR A 311 23.63 4.27 -18.51
N ASP A 312 23.66 4.92 -17.34
CA ASP A 312 24.74 5.81 -16.89
C ASP A 312 25.94 4.99 -16.38
N ILE A 313 27.05 5.06 -17.12
CA ILE A 313 28.29 4.33 -16.84
C ILE A 313 28.87 4.68 -15.47
N GLU A 314 28.80 5.93 -15.03
CA GLU A 314 29.35 6.33 -13.73
C GLU A 314 28.51 5.75 -12.58
N ARG A 315 27.18 5.78 -12.70
CA ARG A 315 26.29 5.15 -11.73
C ARG A 315 26.47 3.62 -11.69
N ILE A 316 26.71 2.98 -12.84
CA ILE A 316 27.03 1.54 -12.91
C ILE A 316 28.34 1.25 -12.19
N ARG A 317 29.42 1.99 -12.49
CA ARG A 317 30.73 1.82 -11.84
C ARG A 317 30.64 1.98 -10.33
N ARG A 318 29.92 2.99 -9.83
CA ARG A 318 29.68 3.16 -8.38
C ARG A 318 29.01 1.95 -7.75
N ARG A 319 28.05 1.30 -8.43
CA ARG A 319 27.45 0.04 -7.94
C ARG A 319 28.47 -1.10 -7.94
N HIS A 320 29.31 -1.21 -8.98
CA HIS A 320 30.36 -2.23 -9.03
C HIS A 320 31.39 -2.05 -7.90
N ASP A 321 31.81 -0.82 -7.61
CA ASP A 321 32.72 -0.52 -6.49
C ASP A 321 32.13 -0.97 -5.15
N ALA A 322 30.83 -0.72 -4.93
CA ALA A 322 30.12 -1.18 -3.73
C ALA A 322 30.03 -2.71 -3.65
N VAL A 323 29.79 -3.39 -4.78
CA VAL A 323 29.79 -4.86 -4.83
C VAL A 323 31.19 -5.42 -4.55
N GLU A 324 32.22 -4.90 -5.21
CA GLU A 324 33.61 -5.32 -5.04
C GLU A 324 34.05 -5.20 -3.57
N LEU A 325 33.68 -4.11 -2.90
CA LEU A 325 33.94 -3.90 -1.47
C LEU A 325 33.47 -5.07 -0.59
N PHE A 326 32.25 -5.59 -0.84
CA PHE A 326 31.66 -6.69 -0.06
C PHE A 326 32.03 -8.09 -0.56
N VAL A 327 32.56 -8.19 -1.79
CA VAL A 327 33.18 -9.41 -2.30
C VAL A 327 34.56 -9.60 -1.65
N LEU A 328 35.38 -8.55 -1.59
CA LEU A 328 36.73 -8.59 -1.04
C LEU A 328 36.76 -8.65 0.49
N ASP A 329 35.77 -8.05 1.17
CA ASP A 329 35.64 -8.08 2.62
C ASP A 329 34.42 -8.88 3.08
N ALA A 330 34.56 -10.21 3.03
CA ALA A 330 33.53 -11.16 3.45
C ALA A 330 33.10 -10.96 4.92
N ARG A 331 34.03 -10.58 5.81
CA ARG A 331 33.72 -10.35 7.22
C ARG A 331 32.77 -9.17 7.37
N SER A 332 33.08 -8.04 6.74
CA SER A 332 32.20 -6.88 6.76
C SER A 332 30.84 -7.20 6.13
N ARG A 333 30.83 -7.91 4.99
CA ARG A 333 29.58 -8.34 4.35
C ARG A 333 28.69 -9.14 5.30
N ASP A 334 29.24 -10.16 5.95
CA ASP A 334 28.45 -11.04 6.81
C ASP A 334 27.95 -10.31 8.06
N GLN A 335 28.77 -9.43 8.64
CA GLN A 335 28.35 -8.58 9.75
C GLN A 335 27.24 -7.59 9.34
N CYS A 336 27.38 -6.95 8.17
CA CYS A 336 26.36 -6.05 7.63
C CYS A 336 25.05 -6.80 7.35
N ARG A 337 25.11 -8.03 6.82
CA ARG A 337 23.92 -8.87 6.58
C ARG A 337 23.19 -9.21 7.88
N THR A 338 23.92 -9.54 8.95
CA THR A 338 23.32 -9.75 10.27
C THR A 338 22.58 -8.50 10.75
N ARG A 339 23.23 -7.32 10.70
CA ARG A 339 22.62 -6.06 11.11
C ARG A 339 21.42 -5.66 10.26
N LEU A 340 21.52 -5.76 8.94
CA LEU A 340 20.41 -5.51 8.02
C LEU A 340 19.20 -6.40 8.34
N GLY A 341 19.43 -7.66 8.72
CA GLY A 341 18.36 -8.57 9.14
C GLY A 341 17.58 -8.12 10.38
N GLU A 342 18.17 -7.26 11.22
CA GLU A 342 17.55 -6.69 12.42
C GLU A 342 16.76 -5.40 12.14
N ILE A 343 16.88 -4.81 10.93
CA ILE A 343 16.26 -3.51 10.60
C ILE A 343 14.75 -3.63 10.35
N GLY A 344 14.31 -4.73 9.72
CA GLY A 344 12.91 -4.89 9.31
C GLY A 344 12.52 -3.97 8.15
N ASP A 345 11.22 -3.67 8.03
CA ASP A 345 10.64 -2.84 6.98
C ASP A 345 10.32 -1.43 7.49
N LEU A 346 11.38 -0.64 7.76
CA LEU A 346 11.23 0.71 8.31
C LEU A 346 10.41 1.63 7.39
N GLU A 347 10.52 1.45 6.07
CA GLU A 347 9.81 2.26 5.08
C GLU A 347 8.28 2.16 5.26
N ARG A 348 7.75 0.93 5.34
CA ARG A 348 6.31 0.71 5.55
C ARG A 348 5.86 1.03 6.98
N LEU A 349 6.71 0.73 7.96
CA LEU A 349 6.40 1.03 9.37
C LEU A 349 6.33 2.52 9.65
N ALA A 350 7.16 3.34 9.00
CA ALA A 350 7.11 4.80 9.11
C ALA A 350 5.75 5.34 8.62
N VAL A 351 5.28 4.91 7.45
CA VAL A 351 3.96 5.31 6.93
C VAL A 351 2.84 4.85 7.85
N ARG A 352 2.85 3.58 8.28
CA ARG A 352 1.84 3.06 9.21
C ARG A 352 1.79 3.84 10.53
N THR A 353 2.94 4.29 11.01
CA THR A 353 3.03 5.14 12.21
C THR A 353 2.44 6.52 11.95
N ALA A 354 2.81 7.15 10.83
CA ALA A 354 2.32 8.47 10.44
C ALA A 354 0.79 8.54 10.28
N VAL A 355 0.17 7.44 9.85
CA VAL A 355 -1.30 7.36 9.69
C VAL A 355 -2.04 6.81 10.91
N GLY A 356 -1.34 6.58 12.03
CA GLY A 356 -1.94 6.11 13.30
C GLY A 356 -2.33 4.62 13.31
N MET A 357 -1.74 3.81 12.43
CA MET A 357 -2.00 2.36 12.31
C MET A 357 -0.92 1.47 12.93
N ALA A 358 0.13 2.06 13.51
CA ALA A 358 1.18 1.30 14.17
C ALA A 358 0.69 0.70 15.49
N THR A 359 0.99 -0.57 15.71
CA THR A 359 0.84 -1.27 16.99
C THR A 359 2.04 -1.00 17.91
N PRO A 360 1.96 -1.28 19.23
CA PRO A 360 3.13 -1.18 20.11
C PRO A 360 4.31 -2.02 19.60
N ARG A 361 4.04 -3.21 19.06
CA ARG A 361 5.04 -4.05 18.41
C ARG A 361 5.68 -3.38 17.20
N ASP A 362 4.89 -2.74 16.34
CA ASP A 362 5.42 -2.00 15.18
C ASP A 362 6.42 -0.92 15.65
N LEU A 363 6.08 -0.17 16.70
CA LEU A 363 6.97 0.84 17.29
C LEU A 363 8.24 0.22 17.90
N GLY A 364 8.13 -0.96 18.53
CA GLY A 364 9.28 -1.73 19.01
C GLY A 364 10.20 -2.19 17.87
N VAL A 365 9.65 -2.59 16.72
CA VAL A 365 10.42 -2.93 15.52
C VAL A 365 11.13 -1.70 14.97
N ILE A 366 10.48 -0.53 14.91
CA ILE A 366 11.12 0.74 14.51
C ILE A 366 12.30 1.05 15.43
N ARG A 367 12.11 1.00 16.75
CA ARG A 367 13.18 1.22 17.75
C ARG A 367 14.38 0.31 17.48
N ASN A 368 14.14 -0.99 17.34
CA ASN A 368 15.21 -1.96 17.13
C ASN A 368 15.90 -1.74 15.78
N GLY A 369 15.14 -1.40 14.74
CA GLY A 369 15.68 -1.15 13.41
C GLY A 369 16.53 0.11 13.32
N LEU A 370 16.12 1.21 13.97
CA LEU A 370 16.93 2.43 14.09
C LEU A 370 18.22 2.16 14.88
N ALA A 371 18.16 1.40 15.98
CA ALA A 371 19.34 1.02 16.75
C ALA A 371 20.32 0.18 15.91
N SER A 372 19.82 -0.78 15.13
CA SER A 372 20.65 -1.60 14.24
C SER A 372 21.25 -0.78 13.10
N ALA A 373 20.48 0.13 12.50
CA ALA A 373 20.98 1.04 11.46
C ALA A 373 22.11 1.94 11.97
N ALA A 374 21.99 2.48 13.20
CA ALA A 374 23.03 3.27 13.85
C ALA A 374 24.31 2.46 14.09
N ALA A 375 24.18 1.23 14.59
CA ALA A 375 25.31 0.33 14.79
C ALA A 375 25.98 -0.05 13.46
N LEU A 376 25.19 -0.30 12.41
CA LEU A 376 25.66 -0.61 11.07
C LEU A 376 26.48 0.56 10.49
N ARG A 377 25.98 1.80 10.58
CA ARG A 377 26.72 2.98 10.14
C ARG A 377 28.06 3.10 10.86
N HIS A 378 28.08 2.98 12.19
CA HIS A 378 29.32 3.05 12.97
C HIS A 378 30.34 1.97 12.56
N GLN A 379 29.88 0.73 12.33
CA GLN A 379 30.74 -0.36 11.91
C GLN A 379 31.36 -0.12 10.53
N LEU A 380 30.58 0.41 9.59
CA LEU A 380 31.04 0.74 8.25
C LEU A 380 32.04 1.90 8.26
N SER A 381 31.80 2.93 9.08
CA SER A 381 32.69 4.09 9.22
C SER A 381 34.02 3.79 9.93
N SER A 382 34.11 2.69 10.68
CA SER A 382 35.32 2.32 11.46
C SER A 382 36.25 1.34 10.73
N ARG A 383 36.00 1.05 9.45
CA ARG A 383 36.83 0.13 8.65
C ARG A 383 38.20 0.75 8.30
N PRO A 384 39.31 -0.03 8.38
CA PRO A 384 40.63 0.44 7.95
C PRO A 384 40.74 0.49 6.42
N GLY A 385 41.42 1.51 5.88
CA GLY A 385 41.83 1.54 4.46
C GLY A 385 40.72 1.88 3.45
N THR A 386 39.56 2.34 3.92
CA THR A 386 38.45 2.73 3.05
C THR A 386 38.23 4.23 3.21
N ASN A 387 38.76 5.03 2.29
CA ASN A 387 38.09 6.28 1.96
C ASN A 387 36.71 5.87 1.45
N LEU A 388 35.66 6.20 2.21
CA LEU A 388 34.25 5.91 1.90
C LEU A 388 33.77 6.59 0.61
N ASP A 389 34.65 7.35 -0.04
CA ASP A 389 34.35 8.55 -0.81
C ASP A 389 33.46 8.32 -2.04
N ASN A 390 33.22 7.08 -2.47
CA ASN A 390 32.30 6.81 -3.60
C ASN A 390 31.35 5.63 -3.41
N ALA A 391 31.81 4.48 -2.89
CA ALA A 391 30.99 3.26 -2.82
C ALA A 391 29.83 3.36 -1.81
N MET A 392 29.99 4.18 -0.78
CA MET A 392 29.04 4.31 0.33
C MET A 392 28.61 5.77 0.59
N ALA A 393 28.89 6.67 -0.34
CA ALA A 393 28.58 8.10 -0.24
C ALA A 393 27.10 8.38 0.09
N SER A 394 26.20 7.48 -0.33
CA SER A 394 24.77 7.56 0.01
C SER A 394 24.45 7.42 1.50
N LEU A 395 25.32 6.78 2.29
CA LEU A 395 25.13 6.61 3.73
C LEU A 395 25.64 7.78 4.57
N GLU A 396 26.49 8.63 4.00
CA GLU A 396 27.07 9.78 4.72
C GLU A 396 25.99 10.78 5.16
N HIS A 397 24.97 10.95 4.33
CA HIS A 397 23.88 11.91 4.54
C HIS A 397 22.62 11.25 5.12
N ALA A 398 22.69 9.98 5.51
CA ALA A 398 21.55 9.27 6.08
C ALA A 398 21.28 9.75 7.51
N ASP A 399 20.14 10.41 7.70
CA ASP A 399 19.59 10.65 9.04
C ASP A 399 19.09 9.33 9.62
N LEU A 400 19.54 9.02 10.83
CA LEU A 400 19.17 7.81 11.57
C LEU A 400 18.24 8.13 12.75
N CYS A 401 17.68 9.35 12.78
CA CYS A 401 16.66 9.80 13.71
C CYS A 401 16.98 9.45 15.18
N PRO A 402 18.14 9.92 15.71
CA PRO A 402 18.58 9.58 17.06
C PRO A 402 17.59 10.03 18.14
N ASP A 403 16.95 11.18 17.93
CA ASP A 403 15.87 11.72 18.76
C ASP A 403 14.65 10.78 18.82
N VAL A 404 14.23 10.22 17.69
CA VAL A 404 13.13 9.24 17.63
C VAL A 404 13.54 7.94 18.30
N LEU A 405 14.79 7.48 18.09
CA LEU A 405 15.30 6.29 18.73
C LEU A 405 15.31 6.43 20.26
N ASP A 406 15.79 7.55 20.77
CA ASP A 406 15.84 7.80 22.22
C ASP A 406 14.42 7.92 22.81
N LEU A 407 13.51 8.62 22.13
CA LEU A 407 12.09 8.65 22.51
C LEU A 407 11.49 7.24 22.62
N LEU A 408 11.70 6.38 21.63
CA LEU A 408 11.15 5.02 21.64
C LEU A 408 11.82 4.11 22.67
N ARG A 409 13.09 4.36 23.02
CA ARG A 409 13.80 3.63 24.08
C ARG A 409 13.27 3.98 25.45
N ASP A 410 13.03 5.27 25.69
CA ASP A 410 12.55 5.76 26.98
C ASP A 410 11.07 5.42 27.17
N ALA A 411 10.27 5.49 26.11
CA ALA A 411 8.83 5.27 26.19
C ALA A 411 8.44 3.79 26.27
N LEU A 412 9.09 2.88 25.52
CA LEU A 412 8.57 1.51 25.34
C LEU A 412 9.26 0.47 26.22
N VAL A 413 8.49 -0.52 26.67
CA VAL A 413 9.06 -1.73 27.29
C VAL A 413 9.98 -2.47 26.31
N ALA A 414 10.85 -3.34 26.83
CA ALA A 414 11.79 -4.11 26.02
C ALA A 414 11.10 -4.94 24.91
N GLU A 415 9.98 -5.58 25.22
CA GLU A 415 9.18 -6.38 24.29
C GLU A 415 7.72 -5.90 24.25
N PRO A 416 7.39 -4.90 23.41
CA PRO A 416 6.03 -4.37 23.35
C PRO A 416 5.02 -5.42 22.86
N PRO A 417 3.79 -5.43 23.40
CA PRO A 417 2.75 -6.38 23.01
C PRO A 417 2.29 -6.18 21.56
N ALA A 418 1.67 -7.21 20.98
CA ALA A 418 1.15 -7.17 19.62
C ALA A 418 0.03 -6.14 19.42
N ILE A 419 -0.80 -5.93 20.45
CA ILE A 419 -1.99 -5.09 20.41
C ILE A 419 -2.06 -4.34 21.73
N ASP A 420 -2.44 -3.07 21.67
CA ASP A 420 -2.71 -2.27 22.86
C ASP A 420 -4.10 -2.58 23.41
N ARG A 421 -4.21 -3.56 24.31
CA ARG A 421 -5.50 -3.95 24.90
C ARG A 421 -5.58 -3.82 26.42
N GLN A 422 -4.46 -3.80 27.15
CA GLN A 422 -4.45 -3.85 28.62
C GLN A 422 -3.24 -3.14 29.27
N GLY A 423 -2.60 -2.20 28.59
CA GLY A 423 -1.36 -1.59 29.06
C GLY A 423 -0.14 -2.51 28.90
N GLY A 424 0.99 -2.14 29.50
CA GLY A 424 2.26 -2.87 29.37
C GLY A 424 3.07 -2.54 28.11
N SER A 425 2.66 -1.52 27.34
CA SER A 425 3.41 -1.00 26.20
C SER A 425 4.51 -0.03 26.63
N PHE A 426 4.25 0.75 27.69
CA PHE A 426 5.15 1.79 28.17
C PHE A 426 6.05 1.30 29.31
N ALA A 427 7.31 1.73 29.29
CA ALA A 427 8.25 1.51 30.38
C ALA A 427 7.88 2.35 31.61
N ASP A 428 8.39 1.97 32.79
CA ASP A 428 8.24 2.77 34.00
C ASP A 428 9.10 4.04 33.90
N GLY A 429 8.49 5.21 34.11
CA GLY A 429 9.13 6.52 33.99
C GLY A 429 8.27 7.48 33.19
#